data_AF-A0A940IB90-F1
#
_entry.id   AF-A0A940IB90-F1
#
_cell.length_a   1.000
_cell.length_b   1.000
_cell.length_c   1.000
_cell.angle_alpha   90.00
_cell.angle_beta   90.00
_cell.angle_gamma   90.00
#
_symmetry.space_group_name_H-M   'P 1'
#
loop_
_entity.id
_entity.type
_entity.pdbx_description
1 polymer ?
#
loop_
_entity_poly.entity_id
_entity_poly.type
_entity_poly.pdbx_seq_one_letter_code
_entity_poly.pdbx_strand_id
1 'polypeptide(L)'
;MRHLIYWFIVILSCLYYGCSHQSLEYNQHTVIDLPTSPTRTDAVEWNGKRMKELAFYQVGETFQDVHLKMAFHQAQPTVFNHFVNILAHQVQLPGIVDVESADYMVRVTFHDGSSEQFYLWYDVETFQGAIMSTTNTSYMYQIDSTWLKPFILQVLSN
;
A
#
# COMPACT_ATOMS: atom_id res chain seq x y z
N MET A 1 -48.16 -33.52 22.44
CA MET A 1 -47.43 -33.20 21.20
C MET A 1 -47.32 -31.69 20.90
N ARG A 2 -48.39 -30.89 21.03
CA ARG A 2 -48.34 -29.44 20.71
C ARG A 2 -47.31 -28.63 21.52
N HIS A 3 -47.03 -28.99 22.77
CA HIS A 3 -46.02 -28.28 23.57
C HIS A 3 -44.56 -28.57 23.17
N LEU A 4 -44.29 -29.70 22.50
CA LEU A 4 -42.92 -30.06 22.10
C LEU A 4 -42.43 -29.26 20.89
N ILE A 5 -43.37 -28.82 20.04
CA ILE A 5 -43.08 -28.01 18.84
C ILE A 5 -42.68 -26.58 19.22
N TYR A 6 -43.29 -26.01 20.26
CA TYR A 6 -42.96 -24.65 20.71
C TYR A 6 -41.54 -24.52 21.24
N TRP A 7 -41.04 -25.52 21.98
CA TRP A 7 -39.66 -25.52 22.47
C TRP A 7 -38.63 -25.64 21.34
N PHE A 8 -38.95 -26.39 20.28
CA PHE A 8 -38.06 -26.54 19.14
C PHE A 8 -37.89 -25.23 18.36
N ILE A 9 -38.97 -24.44 18.22
CA ILE A 9 -38.93 -23.14 17.53
C ILE A 9 -38.12 -22.11 18.33
N VAL A 10 -38.22 -22.10 19.66
CA VAL A 10 -37.47 -21.17 20.52
C VAL A 10 -35.97 -21.49 20.54
N ILE A 11 -35.58 -22.77 20.50
CA ILE A 11 -34.16 -23.17 20.44
C ILE A 11 -33.57 -22.84 19.06
N LEU A 12 -34.34 -23.00 17.99
CA LEU A 12 -33.87 -22.72 16.62
C LEU A 12 -33.66 -21.21 16.39
N SER A 13 -34.43 -20.34 17.02
CA SER A 13 -34.22 -18.89 16.91
C SER A 13 -32.98 -18.40 17.66
N CYS A 14 -32.59 -19.01 18.78
CA CYS A 14 -31.33 -18.66 19.46
C CYS A 14 -30.08 -18.98 18.63
N LEU A 15 -30.14 -19.98 17.75
CA LEU A 15 -29.03 -20.33 16.85
C LEU A 15 -28.89 -19.34 15.67
N TYR A 16 -29.97 -18.67 15.27
CA TYR A 16 -29.93 -17.66 14.19
C TYR A 16 -29.43 -16.29 14.65
N TYR A 17 -29.61 -15.93 15.93
CA TYR A 17 -29.08 -14.67 16.49
C TYR A 17 -27.69 -14.82 17.13
N GLY A 18 -27.14 -16.03 17.16
CA GLY A 18 -25.85 -16.35 17.79
C GLY A 18 -24.61 -16.18 16.90
N CYS A 19 -24.73 -15.60 15.70
CA CYS A 19 -23.55 -15.23 14.91
C CYS A 19 -22.94 -13.93 15.46
N SER A 20 -22.04 -14.12 16.41
CA SER A 20 -20.73 -13.48 16.39
C SER A 20 -20.74 -11.97 16.17
N HIS A 21 -21.16 -11.22 17.20
CA HIS A 21 -20.51 -9.96 17.49
C HIS A 21 -19.10 -10.30 17.99
N GLN A 22 -18.21 -10.66 17.06
CA GLN A 22 -16.78 -10.56 17.29
C GLN A 22 -16.53 -9.06 17.31
N SER A 23 -16.70 -8.45 18.47
CA SER A 23 -16.09 -7.15 18.71
C SER A 23 -14.62 -7.37 18.39
N LEU A 24 -14.16 -6.78 17.28
CA LEU A 24 -12.76 -6.53 17.09
C LEU A 24 -12.36 -5.77 18.34
N GLU A 25 -11.77 -6.47 19.31
CA GLU A 25 -10.88 -5.86 20.26
C GLU A 25 -9.82 -5.21 19.37
N TYR A 26 -10.05 -3.93 19.10
CA TYR A 26 -9.06 -2.99 18.66
C TYR A 26 -8.03 -3.01 19.77
N ASN A 27 -7.09 -3.96 19.66
CA ASN A 27 -5.97 -4.10 20.55
C ASN A 27 -5.31 -2.74 20.59
N GLN A 28 -5.37 -2.15 21.77
CA GLN A 28 -4.76 -0.88 22.10
C GLN A 28 -3.33 -0.92 21.58
N HIS A 29 -3.00 0.03 20.71
CA HIS A 29 -1.65 0.51 20.46
C HIS A 29 -0.57 -0.56 20.65
N THR A 30 -0.41 -1.47 19.68
CA THR A 30 0.97 -1.64 19.22
C THR A 30 1.36 -0.27 18.69
N VAL A 31 1.99 0.52 19.56
CA VAL A 31 2.97 1.50 19.14
C VAL A 31 3.94 0.66 18.33
N ILE A 32 3.70 0.57 17.02
CA ILE A 32 4.78 0.30 16.10
C ILE A 32 5.68 1.48 16.42
N ASP A 33 6.76 1.22 17.15
CA ASP A 33 7.88 2.11 17.21
C ASP A 33 8.34 2.19 15.75
N LEU A 34 7.68 3.06 14.97
CA LEU A 34 8.21 3.52 13.71
C LEU A 34 9.62 3.95 14.10
N PRO A 35 10.66 3.38 13.48
CA PRO A 35 12.03 3.72 13.83
C PRO A 35 12.08 5.24 13.89
N THR A 36 12.35 5.77 15.08
CA THR A 36 12.20 7.19 15.39
C THR A 36 13.06 7.93 14.38
N SER A 37 12.38 8.49 13.38
CA SER A 37 13.03 9.07 12.23
C SER A 37 14.02 10.10 12.77
N PRO A 38 15.30 10.06 12.37
CA PRO A 38 16.29 10.98 12.89
C PRO A 38 15.80 12.41 12.68
N THR A 39 15.92 13.23 13.73
CA THR A 39 15.53 14.66 13.78
C THR A 39 16.36 15.55 12.84
N ARG A 40 16.99 14.95 11.83
CA ARG A 40 17.75 15.63 10.81
C ARG A 40 17.03 15.43 9.51
N THR A 41 16.52 16.54 8.97
CA THR A 41 15.94 16.66 7.63
C THR A 41 17.03 16.52 6.57
N ASP A 42 17.89 15.50 6.70
CA ASP A 42 18.85 15.14 5.69
C ASP A 42 18.04 14.73 4.46
N ALA A 43 18.47 15.24 3.31
CA ALA A 43 17.77 14.96 2.07
C ALA A 43 17.82 13.46 1.80
N VAL A 44 16.67 12.87 1.53
CA VAL A 44 16.59 11.43 1.22
C VAL A 44 17.23 11.20 -0.15
N GLU A 45 18.16 10.26 -0.21
CA GLU A 45 18.89 9.91 -1.43
C GLU A 45 18.46 8.54 -1.95
N TRP A 46 18.35 8.44 -3.27
CA TRP A 46 18.11 7.20 -4.00
C TRP A 46 19.07 7.15 -5.18
N ASN A 47 19.83 6.05 -5.31
CA ASN A 47 20.89 5.90 -6.33
C ASN A 47 21.87 7.09 -6.39
N GLY A 48 22.23 7.65 -5.22
CA GLY A 48 23.12 8.81 -5.12
C GLY A 48 22.51 10.13 -5.56
N LYS A 49 21.19 10.19 -5.78
CA LYS A 49 20.46 11.40 -6.15
C LYS A 49 19.50 11.81 -5.04
N ARG A 50 19.47 13.12 -4.75
CA ARG A 50 18.55 13.69 -3.77
C ARG A 50 17.14 13.77 -4.34
N MET A 51 16.20 13.12 -3.67
CA MET A 51 14.78 13.15 -4.03
C MET A 51 14.21 14.55 -3.75
N LYS A 52 13.45 15.07 -4.72
CA LYS A 52 12.76 16.36 -4.64
C LYS A 52 11.26 16.17 -4.46
N GLU A 53 10.68 15.20 -5.14
CA GLU A 53 9.23 14.99 -5.21
C GLU A 53 8.89 13.54 -5.55
N LEU A 54 7.79 13.05 -4.97
CA LEU A 54 7.09 11.85 -5.40
C LEU A 54 5.73 12.23 -5.95
N ALA A 55 5.39 11.75 -7.14
CA ALA A 55 4.08 11.90 -7.74
C ALA A 55 3.43 10.53 -8.01
N PHE A 56 2.17 10.36 -7.62
CA PHE A 56 1.40 9.14 -7.85
C PHE A 56 0.31 9.41 -8.85
N TYR A 57 0.25 8.57 -9.89
CA TYR A 57 -0.74 8.67 -10.94
C TYR A 57 -1.53 7.39 -11.05
N GLN A 58 -2.84 7.46 -10.85
CA GLN A 58 -3.70 6.30 -11.06
C GLN A 58 -3.68 5.91 -12.55
N VAL A 59 -3.42 4.64 -12.83
CA VAL A 59 -3.48 4.11 -14.19
C VAL A 59 -4.93 3.70 -14.47
N GLY A 60 -5.46 4.09 -15.64
CA GLY A 60 -6.80 3.67 -16.06
C GLY A 60 -6.83 2.20 -16.49
N GLU A 61 -8.01 1.70 -16.84
CA GLU A 61 -8.22 0.30 -17.26
C GLU A 61 -7.36 -0.12 -18.48
N THR A 62 -6.83 0.84 -19.24
CA THR A 62 -5.92 0.56 -20.36
C THR A 62 -4.65 1.42 -20.29
N PHE A 63 -3.47 0.81 -20.51
CA PHE A 63 -2.17 1.49 -20.54
C PHE A 63 -2.03 2.54 -21.65
N GLN A 64 -2.91 2.52 -22.66
CA GLN A 64 -2.89 3.46 -23.78
C GLN A 64 -3.78 4.69 -23.53
N ASP A 65 -4.76 4.57 -22.64
CA ASP A 65 -5.67 5.66 -22.27
C ASP A 65 -5.22 6.25 -20.93
N VAL A 66 -4.02 6.82 -20.93
CA VAL A 66 -3.36 7.43 -19.77
C VAL A 66 -4.01 8.78 -19.47
N HIS A 67 -5.32 8.77 -19.19
CA HIS A 67 -5.95 9.83 -18.45
C HIS A 67 -5.45 9.71 -17.00
N LEU A 68 -4.32 10.37 -16.69
CA LEU A 68 -3.78 10.49 -15.34
C LEU A 68 -4.81 11.24 -14.49
N LYS A 69 -5.73 10.51 -13.86
CA LYS A 69 -6.91 11.10 -13.20
C LYS A 69 -6.62 11.69 -11.83
N MET A 70 -5.42 11.53 -11.31
CA MET A 70 -5.02 12.15 -10.04
C MET A 70 -3.50 12.19 -9.97
N ALA A 71 -2.93 13.30 -9.50
CA ALA A 71 -1.51 13.43 -9.21
C ALA A 71 -1.39 13.82 -7.73
N PHE A 72 -1.00 12.88 -6.87
CA PHE A 72 -0.66 13.21 -5.50
C PHE A 72 0.81 13.57 -5.43
N HIS A 73 1.11 14.79 -5.00
CA HIS A 73 2.47 15.29 -4.87
C HIS A 73 2.88 15.24 -3.40
N GLN A 74 3.94 14.48 -3.10
CA GLN A 74 4.51 14.39 -1.76
C GLN A 74 5.94 14.93 -1.80
N ALA A 75 6.21 15.90 -0.92
CA ALA A 75 7.55 16.47 -0.71
C ALA A 75 8.03 16.26 0.73
N GLN A 76 7.33 15.43 1.50
CA GLN A 76 7.64 15.19 2.90
C GLN A 76 8.77 14.16 3.01
N PRO A 77 9.87 14.45 3.74
CA PRO A 77 11.00 13.53 3.89
C PRO A 77 10.62 12.17 4.47
N THR A 78 9.60 12.12 5.32
CA THR A 78 9.07 10.87 5.89
C THR A 78 8.55 9.92 4.80
N VAL A 79 7.80 10.46 3.82
CA VAL A 79 7.28 9.68 2.68
C VAL A 79 8.43 9.20 1.80
N PHE A 80 9.46 10.03 1.58
CA PHE A 80 10.65 9.62 0.83
C PHE A 80 11.42 8.50 1.51
N ASN A 81 11.62 8.59 2.83
CA ASN A 81 12.27 7.53 3.60
C ASN A 81 11.49 6.22 3.52
N HIS A 82 10.16 6.26 3.62
CA HIS A 82 9.35 5.06 3.44
C HIS A 82 9.50 4.46 2.04
N PHE A 83 9.45 5.29 1.00
CA PHE A 83 9.64 4.84 -0.37
C PHE A 83 11.01 4.19 -0.60
N VAL A 84 12.09 4.82 -0.13
CA VAL A 84 13.44 4.26 -0.24
C VAL A 84 13.57 2.97 0.59
N ASN A 85 12.98 2.92 1.77
CA ASN A 85 12.99 1.71 2.60
C ASN A 85 12.28 0.54 1.91
N ILE A 86 11.16 0.80 1.22
CA ILE A 86 10.49 -0.18 0.38
C ILE A 86 11.44 -0.68 -0.71
N LEU A 87 12.14 0.21 -1.43
CA LEU A 87 13.03 -0.26 -2.49
C LEU A 87 14.27 -1.01 -1.96
N ALA A 88 14.76 -0.66 -0.77
CA ALA A 88 16.00 -1.21 -0.21
C ALA A 88 15.84 -2.56 0.51
N HIS A 89 14.69 -2.82 1.14
CA HIS A 89 14.51 -3.98 2.04
C HIS A 89 13.69 -5.12 1.45
N GLN A 90 13.26 -5.01 0.20
CA GLN A 90 12.28 -5.93 -0.33
C GLN A 90 12.90 -7.09 -1.09
N VAL A 91 12.21 -8.23 -1.04
CA VAL A 91 12.62 -9.44 -1.74
C VAL A 91 12.48 -9.20 -3.24
N GLN A 92 13.61 -9.21 -3.95
CA GLN A 92 13.61 -9.18 -5.40
C GLN A 92 13.08 -10.51 -5.93
N LEU A 93 11.93 -10.44 -6.59
CA LEU A 93 11.40 -11.55 -7.35
C LEU A 93 11.77 -11.35 -8.83
N PRO A 94 12.19 -12.41 -9.54
CA PRO A 94 12.36 -12.35 -10.97
C PRO A 94 11.03 -11.94 -11.61
N GLY A 95 11.08 -10.93 -12.47
CA GLY A 95 9.91 -10.36 -13.13
C GLY A 95 9.19 -11.43 -13.95
N ILE A 96 7.90 -11.60 -13.69
CA ILE A 96 7.01 -12.41 -14.53
C ILE A 96 6.64 -11.54 -15.74
N VAL A 97 6.71 -12.10 -16.94
CA VAL A 97 6.50 -11.37 -18.22
C VAL A 97 5.04 -10.94 -18.43
N ASP A 98 4.11 -11.45 -17.62
CA ASP A 98 2.68 -11.19 -17.69
C ASP A 98 2.19 -10.62 -16.35
N VAL A 99 2.37 -9.30 -16.19
CA VAL A 99 1.89 -8.57 -15.00
C VAL A 99 0.66 -7.80 -15.40
N GLU A 100 -0.42 -7.95 -14.63
CA GLU A 100 -1.66 -7.18 -14.79
C GLU A 100 -1.38 -5.66 -14.79
N SER A 101 -2.33 -4.87 -15.27
CA SER A 101 -2.23 -3.41 -15.24
C SER A 101 -1.94 -2.91 -13.82
N ALA A 102 -0.91 -2.08 -13.67
CA ALA A 102 -0.57 -1.48 -12.39
C ALA A 102 -1.68 -0.55 -11.91
N ASP A 103 -1.90 -0.46 -10.60
CA ASP A 103 -2.88 0.48 -10.04
C ASP A 103 -2.40 1.92 -10.16
N TYR A 104 -1.09 2.12 -9.95
CA TYR A 104 -0.45 3.42 -10.02
C TYR A 104 0.87 3.41 -10.78
N MET A 105 1.17 4.54 -11.42
CA MET A 105 2.52 4.94 -11.81
C MET A 105 3.07 5.90 -10.77
N VAL A 106 4.22 5.59 -10.20
CA VAL A 106 4.95 6.45 -9.28
C VAL A 106 6.08 7.13 -10.04
N ARG A 107 6.19 8.45 -9.94
CA ARG A 107 7.32 9.22 -10.48
C ARG A 107 8.12 9.82 -9.33
N VAL A 108 9.42 9.55 -9.33
CA VAL A 108 10.39 10.20 -8.47
C VAL A 108 11.05 11.30 -9.28
N THR A 109 10.93 12.56 -8.84
CA THR A 109 11.70 13.68 -9.42
C THR A 109 12.85 14.02 -8.49
N PHE A 110 14.05 14.21 -9.05
CA PHE A 110 15.25 14.55 -8.29
C PHE A 110 15.57 16.04 -8.40
N HIS A 111 16.44 16.51 -7.51
CA HIS A 111 16.88 17.92 -7.51
C HIS A 111 17.65 18.33 -8.76
N ASP A 112 18.29 17.40 -9.45
CA ASP A 112 18.98 17.64 -10.74
C ASP A 112 18.01 17.76 -11.93
N GLY A 113 16.70 17.59 -11.70
CA GLY A 113 15.65 17.64 -12.72
C GLY A 113 15.42 16.31 -13.45
N SER A 114 16.22 15.28 -13.20
CA SER A 114 15.96 13.93 -13.70
C SER A 114 14.76 13.30 -12.99
N SER A 115 14.20 12.24 -13.59
CA SER A 115 13.12 11.48 -12.96
C SER A 115 13.23 9.98 -13.23
N GLU A 116 12.71 9.19 -12.30
CA GLU A 116 12.53 7.75 -12.42
C GLU A 116 11.05 7.41 -12.27
N GLN A 117 10.63 6.31 -12.89
CA GLN A 117 9.24 5.86 -12.86
C GLN A 117 9.15 4.40 -12.41
N PHE A 118 8.08 4.11 -11.69
CA PHE A 118 7.77 2.80 -11.15
C PHE A 118 6.30 2.47 -11.36
N TYR A 119 6.00 1.20 -11.59
CA TYR A 119 4.66 0.64 -11.48
C TYR A 119 4.43 0.17 -10.05
N LEU A 120 3.25 0.45 -9.50
CA LEU A 120 2.83 0.04 -8.16
C LEU A 120 1.51 -0.72 -8.27
N TRP A 121 1.52 -1.95 -7.76
CA TRP A 121 0.33 -2.77 -7.49
C TRP A 121 0.10 -2.80 -5.99
N TYR A 122 -1.15 -2.74 -5.56
CA TYR A 122 -1.48 -2.91 -4.16
C TYR A 122 -2.86 -3.52 -3.95
N ASP A 123 -2.97 -4.26 -2.87
CA ASP A 123 -4.22 -4.84 -2.39
C ASP A 123 -4.68 -4.04 -1.18
N VAL A 124 -5.87 -3.43 -1.29
CA VAL A 124 -6.49 -2.61 -0.25
C VAL A 124 -6.86 -3.45 0.99
N GLU A 125 -7.22 -4.71 0.82
CA GLU A 125 -7.66 -5.58 1.90
C GLU A 125 -6.48 -6.06 2.74
N THR A 126 -5.40 -6.48 2.08
CA THR A 126 -4.22 -7.03 2.76
C THR A 126 -3.14 -5.98 3.05
N PHE A 127 -3.25 -4.79 2.46
CA PHE A 127 -2.21 -3.74 2.44
C PHE A 127 -0.85 -4.27 1.94
N GLN A 128 -0.84 -5.30 1.12
CA GLN A 128 0.38 -5.77 0.47
C GLN A 128 0.44 -5.23 -0.95
N GLY A 129 1.61 -5.26 -1.56
CA GLY A 129 1.75 -4.78 -2.92
C GLY A 129 3.04 -5.22 -3.56
N ALA A 130 3.29 -4.63 -4.71
CA ALA A 130 4.53 -4.79 -5.44
C ALA A 130 4.89 -3.49 -6.16
N ILE A 131 6.18 -3.22 -6.29
CA ILE A 131 6.70 -2.11 -7.09
C ILE A 131 7.72 -2.62 -8.09
N MET A 132 7.72 -2.08 -9.29
CA MET A 132 8.64 -2.44 -10.36
C MET A 132 9.13 -1.20 -11.08
N SER A 133 10.41 -1.14 -11.42
CA SER A 133 10.94 -0.06 -12.26
C SER A 133 10.41 -0.17 -13.67
N THR A 134 10.00 0.95 -14.28
CA THR A 134 9.56 0.95 -15.69
C THR A 134 10.73 0.77 -16.67
N THR A 135 11.96 1.05 -16.23
CA THR A 135 13.18 0.89 -17.05
C THR A 135 13.89 -0.44 -16.81
N ASN A 136 13.67 -1.07 -15.66
CA ASN A 136 14.15 -2.42 -15.35
C ASN A 136 13.02 -3.30 -14.84
N THR A 137 12.36 -4.00 -15.77
CA THR A 137 11.25 -4.92 -15.48
C THR A 137 11.70 -6.34 -15.12
N SER A 138 13.03 -6.57 -15.03
CA SER A 138 13.58 -7.88 -14.69
C SER A 138 13.32 -8.27 -13.23
N TYR A 139 12.97 -7.29 -12.39
CA TYR A 139 12.79 -7.46 -10.96
C TYR A 139 11.55 -6.73 -10.48
N MET A 140 10.80 -7.41 -9.63
CA MET A 140 9.71 -6.86 -8.87
C MET A 140 10.07 -6.90 -7.39
N TYR A 141 9.74 -5.84 -6.67
CA TYR A 141 9.94 -5.73 -5.24
C TYR A 141 8.58 -5.91 -4.59
N GLN A 142 8.38 -6.97 -3.81
CA GLN A 142 7.17 -7.08 -2.99
C GLN A 142 7.14 -5.97 -1.95
N ILE A 143 5.97 -5.61 -1.44
CA ILE A 143 5.83 -4.63 -0.38
C ILE A 143 4.92 -5.24 0.67
N ASP A 144 5.45 -5.44 1.87
CA ASP A 144 4.63 -5.90 2.98
C ASP A 144 3.79 -4.77 3.59
N SER A 145 2.78 -5.18 4.36
CA SER A 145 1.81 -4.26 4.95
C SER A 145 2.37 -3.30 5.99
N THR A 146 3.54 -3.59 6.57
CA THR A 146 4.21 -2.69 7.53
C THR A 146 4.56 -1.36 6.87
N TRP A 147 4.95 -1.40 5.60
CA TRP A 147 5.39 -0.21 4.87
C TRP A 147 4.26 0.42 4.06
N LEU A 148 3.41 -0.41 3.45
CA LEU A 148 2.40 0.08 2.53
C LEU A 148 1.17 0.63 3.24
N LYS A 149 0.73 0.03 4.36
CA LYS A 149 -0.44 0.52 5.10
C LYS A 149 -0.34 1.98 5.53
N PRO A 150 0.72 2.43 6.25
CA PRO A 150 0.82 3.84 6.64
C PRO A 150 0.91 4.76 5.43
N PHE A 151 1.60 4.31 4.37
CA PHE A 151 1.75 5.05 3.12
C PHE A 151 0.38 5.28 2.43
N ILE A 152 -0.42 4.23 2.25
CA ILE A 152 -1.75 4.30 1.64
C ILE A 152 -2.69 5.16 2.49
N LEU A 153 -2.71 4.97 3.81
CA LEU A 153 -3.54 5.75 4.71
C LEU A 153 -3.18 7.23 4.74
N GLN A 154 -1.93 7.61 4.48
CA GLN A 154 -1.51 9.02 4.46
C GLN A 154 -1.70 9.66 3.09
N VAL A 155 -1.47 8.92 2.01
CA VAL A 155 -1.40 9.47 0.64
C VAL A 155 -2.73 9.36 -0.10
N LEU A 156 -3.49 8.28 0.08
CA LEU A 156 -4.71 7.99 -0.71
C LEU A 156 -6.03 8.28 0.02
N SER A 157 -5.97 8.73 1.29
CA SER A 157 -7.16 9.10 2.06
C SER A 157 -7.57 10.58 1.92
N ASN A 158 -6.77 11.37 1.19
CA ASN A 158 -7.04 12.78 0.88
C ASN A 158 -7.62 12.92 -0.53
#